data_AF-A0A2U1L6T8-F1
#
_entry.id   AF-A0A2U1L6T8-F1
#
_cell.length_a   1.000
_cell.length_b   1.000
_cell.length_c   1.000
_cell.angle_alpha   90.00
_cell.angle_beta   90.00
_cell.angle_gamma   90.00
#
_symmetry.space_group_name_H-M   'P 1'
#
loop_
_entity.id
_entity.type
_entity.pdbx_description
1 polymer ?
#
loop_
_entity_poly.entity_id
_entity_poly.type
_entity_poly.pdbx_seq_one_letter_code
_entity_poly.pdbx_strand_id
1 'polypeptide(L)'
;MATISTVTTNFHRPKPPLQPNTQSLLKKRQAFSLKSKPCNNVHYNLSSSQTTFICSATRRTSNAASDVPVTEMDDNVRKVTQFLLWAAEGVYIAWLFLLPNAPGDPFWAISSETIDSLIGLSLNFFFVLPLMNSVGIRLMDAPVLHPMSEGFFNFVLGWTFMFAPLLFTDRKRDGYKGSLDVLWGFQMFLTNTFLIPYMAIRLNKPDTDSTPRKASQLESVMVNYASVVGVVGGAVCLISVLWALYGRSDGNFGDLAERWEFFASSVGSERFVYAFLWDICIYIVFQPWLIGQNLQNVEKMKVNLVKYMRFVPVFGLVAYLLCLDVDEDV
;
A
#
# COMPACT_ATOMS: atom_id res chain seq x y z
N MET A 1 -27.12 69.83 -25.25
CA MET A 1 -28.12 68.76 -25.51
C MET A 1 -27.75 67.60 -24.57
N ALA A 2 -28.35 67.51 -23.38
CA ALA A 2 -29.61 66.79 -23.10
C ALA A 2 -29.44 65.27 -23.32
N THR A 3 -29.66 64.33 -22.38
CA THR A 3 -30.37 64.38 -21.09
C THR A 3 -29.98 63.18 -20.22
N ILE A 4 -30.18 63.36 -18.92
CA ILE A 4 -29.99 62.45 -17.76
C ILE A 4 -31.00 61.29 -17.78
N SER A 5 -30.63 60.13 -17.22
CA SER A 5 -31.51 59.37 -16.31
C SER A 5 -30.73 58.33 -15.49
N THR A 6 -30.54 58.68 -14.22
CA THR A 6 -30.22 57.82 -13.07
C THR A 6 -31.46 57.05 -12.62
N VAL A 7 -31.30 55.79 -12.21
CA VAL A 7 -32.31 55.07 -11.41
C VAL A 7 -31.63 54.48 -10.19
N THR A 8 -32.03 55.03 -9.04
CA THR A 8 -31.69 54.60 -7.69
C THR A 8 -33.01 54.15 -7.05
N THR A 9 -33.09 52.94 -6.53
CA THR A 9 -34.13 52.57 -5.55
C THR A 9 -33.56 51.61 -4.50
N ASN A 10 -33.57 52.10 -3.26
CA ASN A 10 -33.27 51.39 -2.02
C ASN A 10 -34.54 50.69 -1.46
N PHE A 11 -34.30 49.88 -0.42
CA PHE A 11 -35.23 49.33 0.59
C PHE A 11 -35.93 47.99 0.30
N HIS A 12 -35.47 46.90 0.94
CA HIS A 12 -36.03 46.47 2.23
C HIS A 12 -35.16 45.39 2.90
N ARG A 13 -34.80 45.63 4.16
CA ARG A 13 -34.16 44.67 5.09
C ARG A 13 -35.23 44.14 6.04
N PRO A 14 -35.33 42.83 6.29
CA PRO A 14 -35.92 42.31 7.51
C PRO A 14 -34.84 41.92 8.53
N LYS A 15 -35.08 42.31 9.79
CA LYS A 15 -34.33 41.90 11.00
C LYS A 15 -34.61 40.44 11.38
N PRO A 16 -33.73 39.80 12.17
CA PRO A 16 -33.88 38.42 12.64
C PRO A 16 -34.75 38.33 13.91
N PRO A 17 -35.40 37.18 14.20
CA PRO A 17 -35.79 36.81 15.55
C PRO A 17 -34.79 35.77 16.12
N LEU A 18 -34.06 36.11 17.18
CA LEU A 18 -34.34 35.75 18.58
C LEU A 18 -34.20 34.25 18.89
N GLN A 19 -33.07 33.94 19.57
CA GLN A 19 -32.91 32.78 20.42
C GLN A 19 -33.97 32.74 21.52
N PRO A 20 -34.31 31.53 22.00
CA PRO A 20 -34.42 31.28 23.42
C PRO A 20 -33.32 30.33 23.88
N ASN A 21 -32.63 30.82 24.90
CA ASN A 21 -31.76 30.12 25.81
C ASN A 21 -32.51 28.96 26.51
N THR A 22 -31.75 28.04 27.10
CA THR A 22 -32.07 27.28 28.33
C THR A 22 -32.19 25.75 28.22
N GLN A 23 -31.21 25.10 28.86
CA GLN A 23 -31.25 23.83 29.62
C GLN A 23 -31.03 22.48 28.90
N SER A 24 -29.75 22.08 28.93
CA SER A 24 -29.25 20.80 29.45
C SER A 24 -30.29 19.78 29.95
N LEU A 25 -30.38 18.64 29.25
CA LEU A 25 -30.77 17.36 29.86
C LEU A 25 -29.80 16.26 29.43
N LEU A 26 -28.77 16.12 30.27
CA LEU A 26 -27.96 14.92 30.48
C LEU A 26 -28.88 13.69 30.62
N LYS A 27 -29.02 12.89 29.56
CA LYS A 27 -29.57 11.54 29.68
C LYS A 27 -28.43 10.56 29.93
N LYS A 28 -28.07 10.51 31.21
CA LYS A 28 -27.22 9.52 31.88
C LYS A 28 -27.73 8.11 31.56
N ARG A 29 -27.02 7.34 30.73
CA ARG A 29 -27.21 5.88 30.66
C ARG A 29 -26.62 5.28 31.93
N GLN A 30 -27.49 4.97 32.89
CA GLN A 30 -27.14 4.25 34.10
C GLN A 30 -26.85 2.79 33.78
N ALA A 31 -25.74 2.31 34.35
CA ALA A 31 -25.34 0.92 34.42
C ALA A 31 -26.45 0.06 35.07
N PHE A 32 -26.75 -1.06 34.43
CA PHE A 32 -27.59 -2.11 34.99
C PHE A 32 -26.76 -2.86 36.04
N SER A 33 -27.02 -2.56 37.31
CA SER A 33 -26.53 -3.31 38.47
C SER A 33 -27.54 -4.41 38.79
N LEU A 34 -27.16 -5.67 38.57
CA LEU A 34 -27.86 -6.81 39.17
C LEU A 34 -27.26 -7.04 40.56
N LYS A 35 -27.99 -6.66 41.61
CA LYS A 35 -27.75 -7.10 42.99
C LYS A 35 -28.65 -8.29 43.29
N SER A 36 -28.05 -9.47 43.50
CA SER A 36 -28.61 -10.50 44.37
C SER A 36 -27.72 -10.65 45.60
N LYS A 37 -28.36 -10.69 46.77
CA LYS A 37 -27.82 -10.59 48.13
C LYS A 37 -27.44 -12.00 48.68
N PRO A 38 -26.89 -12.13 49.91
CA PRO A 38 -25.63 -12.82 50.19
C PRO A 38 -25.79 -14.18 50.89
N CYS A 39 -24.68 -14.93 51.03
CA CYS A 39 -24.54 -15.93 52.09
C CYS A 39 -23.12 -15.89 52.71
N ASN A 40 -23.08 -16.22 54.00
CA ASN A 40 -22.13 -15.78 55.01
C ASN A 40 -20.71 -16.34 54.97
N ASN A 41 -19.85 -15.60 55.67
CA ASN A 41 -18.48 -15.90 56.09
C ASN A 41 -18.32 -17.25 56.80
N VAL A 42 -17.21 -17.93 56.51
CA VAL A 42 -16.52 -18.80 57.47
C VAL A 42 -15.05 -18.40 57.50
N HIS A 43 -14.62 -17.95 58.67
CA HIS A 43 -13.23 -17.70 59.05
C HIS A 43 -12.48 -19.02 59.25
N TYR A 44 -11.28 -19.12 58.71
CA TYR A 44 -10.22 -19.91 59.33
C TYR A 44 -8.91 -19.10 59.30
N ASN A 45 -8.47 -18.71 60.49
CA ASN A 45 -7.10 -18.28 60.76
C ASN A 45 -6.23 -19.54 60.86
N LEU A 46 -5.05 -19.55 60.24
CA LEU A 46 -3.91 -20.31 60.75
C LEU A 46 -2.56 -19.72 60.30
N SER A 47 -1.93 -19.03 61.25
CA SER A 47 -0.51 -18.95 61.61
C SER A 47 0.57 -19.60 60.70
N SER A 48 1.61 -18.80 60.43
CA SER A 48 3.05 -19.12 60.50
C SER A 48 3.55 -20.45 59.90
N SER A 49 4.39 -20.37 58.85
CA SER A 49 5.81 -20.70 59.01
C SER A 49 6.63 -20.25 57.80
N GLN A 50 7.73 -19.55 58.07
CA GLN A 50 8.83 -19.38 57.13
C GLN A 50 9.41 -20.75 56.78
N THR A 51 9.70 -20.97 55.50
CA THR A 51 10.70 -21.96 55.09
C THR A 51 11.30 -21.52 53.76
N THR A 52 12.48 -20.93 53.86
CA THR A 52 13.40 -20.70 52.76
C THR A 52 13.80 -22.06 52.17
N PHE A 53 13.25 -22.40 51.01
CA PHE A 53 13.79 -23.49 50.20
C PHE A 53 14.79 -22.91 49.20
N ILE A 54 16.06 -23.06 49.55
CA ILE A 54 17.20 -22.94 48.65
C ILE A 54 17.03 -24.02 47.59
N CYS A 55 16.61 -23.65 46.37
CA CYS A 55 16.56 -24.58 45.24
C CYS A 55 17.85 -24.44 44.43
N SER A 56 18.84 -25.26 44.75
CA SER A 56 20.05 -25.43 43.96
C SER A 56 19.72 -26.03 42.60
N ALA A 57 20.27 -25.42 41.54
CA ALA A 57 20.07 -25.79 40.16
C ALA A 57 20.52 -27.23 39.85
N THR A 58 19.71 -27.96 39.08
CA THR A 58 20.17 -29.06 38.23
C THR A 58 19.63 -28.82 36.83
N ARG A 59 20.54 -28.46 35.93
CA ARG A 59 20.31 -28.27 34.49
C ARG A 59 19.82 -29.59 33.91
N ARG A 60 18.53 -29.68 33.57
CA ARG A 60 17.99 -30.75 32.73
C ARG A 60 17.54 -30.15 31.42
N THR A 61 18.34 -30.41 30.39
CA THR A 61 18.05 -30.13 28.99
C THR A 61 16.82 -30.94 28.59
N SER A 62 15.67 -30.29 28.44
CA SER A 62 14.48 -30.87 27.82
C SER A 62 14.10 -30.01 26.62
N ASN A 63 14.76 -30.28 25.50
CA ASN A 63 14.24 -29.89 24.20
C ASN A 63 13.06 -30.80 23.88
N ALA A 64 11.85 -30.31 24.14
CA ALA A 64 10.62 -30.85 23.59
C ALA A 64 9.56 -29.73 23.55
N ALA A 65 9.88 -28.64 22.85
CA ALA A 65 8.86 -27.87 22.17
C ALA A 65 8.68 -28.55 20.81
N SER A 66 7.52 -29.16 20.62
CA SER A 66 7.03 -29.57 19.31
C SER A 66 6.74 -28.30 18.50
N ASP A 67 7.79 -27.71 17.94
CA ASP A 67 7.67 -26.71 16.89
C ASP A 67 7.13 -27.41 15.64
N VAL A 68 5.94 -26.97 15.24
CA VAL A 68 5.47 -27.18 13.87
C VAL A 68 6.58 -26.69 12.94
N PRO A 69 7.07 -27.49 11.98
CA PRO A 69 8.16 -27.05 11.13
C PRO A 69 7.59 -25.96 10.22
N VAL A 70 7.79 -24.70 10.61
CA VAL A 70 7.96 -23.61 9.64
C VAL A 70 9.00 -24.16 8.69
N THR A 71 8.66 -24.30 7.41
CA THR A 71 9.57 -24.84 6.40
C THR A 71 10.78 -23.92 6.34
N GLU A 72 11.79 -24.20 7.18
CA GLU A 72 13.04 -23.48 7.20
C GLU A 72 13.69 -23.82 5.86
N MET A 73 13.66 -22.82 4.98
CA MET A 73 14.37 -22.89 3.72
C MET A 73 15.83 -23.17 4.04
N ASP A 74 16.40 -24.19 3.41
CA ASP A 74 17.80 -24.56 3.60
C ASP A 74 18.69 -23.32 3.54
N ASP A 75 19.61 -23.18 4.50
CA ASP A 75 20.47 -22.02 4.66
C ASP A 75 21.28 -21.75 3.37
N ASN A 76 21.63 -22.79 2.62
CA ASN A 76 22.30 -22.65 1.32
C ASN A 76 21.36 -22.13 0.24
N VAL A 77 20.16 -22.70 0.12
CA VAL A 77 19.14 -22.22 -0.82
C VAL A 77 18.82 -20.75 -0.57
N ARG A 78 18.71 -20.34 0.70
CA ARG A 78 18.50 -18.94 1.08
C ARG A 78 19.60 -18.00 0.60
N LYS A 79 20.86 -18.36 0.83
CA LYS A 79 22.02 -17.58 0.37
C LYS A 79 22.08 -17.50 -1.15
N VAL A 80 21.80 -18.61 -1.85
CA VAL A 80 21.76 -18.64 -3.31
C VAL A 80 20.64 -17.75 -3.84
N THR A 81 19.41 -17.84 -3.29
CA THR A 81 18.30 -16.96 -3.68
C THR A 81 18.64 -15.49 -3.44
N GLN A 82 19.23 -15.16 -2.28
CA GLN A 82 19.64 -13.80 -1.96
C GLN A 82 20.70 -13.27 -2.92
N PHE A 83 21.71 -14.08 -3.26
CA PHE A 83 22.73 -13.73 -4.24
C PHE A 83 22.12 -13.50 -5.63
N LEU A 84 21.21 -14.37 -6.07
CA LEU A 84 20.53 -14.22 -7.35
C LEU A 84 19.68 -12.94 -7.41
N LEU A 85 19.00 -12.58 -6.32
CA LEU A 85 18.24 -11.34 -6.23
C LEU A 85 19.14 -10.10 -6.30
N TRP A 86 20.27 -10.10 -5.58
CA TRP A 86 21.24 -8.99 -5.66
C TRP A 86 21.91 -8.90 -7.03
N ALA A 87 22.22 -10.04 -7.65
CA ALA A 87 22.75 -10.07 -9.01
C ALA A 87 21.71 -9.55 -10.01
N ALA A 88 20.44 -9.95 -9.87
CA ALA A 88 19.34 -9.45 -10.68
C ALA A 88 19.18 -7.93 -10.52
N GLU A 89 19.23 -7.41 -9.29
CA GLU A 89 19.20 -5.96 -9.04
C GLU A 89 20.40 -5.23 -9.65
N GLY A 90 21.60 -5.78 -9.50
CA GLY A 90 22.81 -5.19 -10.10
C GLY A 90 22.72 -5.13 -11.62
N VAL A 91 22.25 -6.21 -12.25
CA VAL A 91 21.99 -6.26 -13.70
C VAL A 91 20.88 -5.29 -14.09
N TYR A 92 19.82 -5.21 -13.29
CA TYR A 92 18.69 -4.31 -13.50
C TYR A 92 19.12 -2.85 -13.50
N ILE A 93 19.82 -2.41 -12.45
CA ILE A 93 20.33 -1.05 -12.33
C ILE A 93 21.32 -0.74 -13.45
N ALA A 94 22.25 -1.66 -13.71
CA ALA A 94 23.23 -1.48 -14.76
C ALA A 94 22.57 -1.33 -16.13
N TRP A 95 21.58 -2.18 -16.45
CA TRP A 95 20.86 -2.14 -17.72
C TRP A 95 20.02 -0.88 -17.88
N LEU A 96 19.17 -0.58 -16.90
CA LEU A 96 18.18 0.49 -17.03
C LEU A 96 18.68 1.87 -16.71
N PHE A 97 19.57 2.03 -15.74
CA PHE A 97 20.06 3.36 -15.36
C PHE A 97 21.42 3.67 -15.97
N LEU A 98 22.28 2.66 -16.13
CA LEU A 98 23.67 2.86 -16.49
C LEU A 98 24.08 2.47 -17.91
N LEU A 99 23.24 1.81 -18.70
CA LEU A 99 23.60 1.47 -20.08
C LEU A 99 22.82 2.35 -21.07
N PRO A 100 23.46 2.79 -22.17
CA PRO A 100 22.78 3.45 -23.27
C PRO A 100 22.02 2.46 -24.17
N ASN A 101 22.14 1.16 -23.90
CA ASN A 101 21.51 0.09 -24.70
C ASN A 101 20.02 -0.08 -24.39
N ALA A 102 19.55 0.39 -23.24
CA ALA A 102 18.13 0.40 -22.91
C ALA A 102 17.43 1.52 -23.70
N PRO A 103 16.18 1.30 -24.17
CA PRO A 103 15.34 2.32 -24.79
C PRO A 103 15.32 3.66 -24.03
N GLY A 104 15.45 4.76 -24.77
CA GLY A 104 15.45 6.13 -24.27
C GLY A 104 16.75 6.58 -23.59
N ASP A 105 16.80 7.86 -23.22
CA ASP A 105 18.01 8.50 -22.69
C ASP A 105 18.38 7.99 -21.29
N PRO A 106 19.67 7.75 -21.01
CA PRO A 106 20.12 7.35 -19.68
C PRO A 106 19.87 8.41 -18.64
N PHE A 107 19.83 7.98 -17.38
CA PHE A 107 19.47 8.85 -16.26
C PHE A 107 20.33 10.12 -16.19
N TRP A 108 21.62 10.03 -16.57
CA TRP A 108 22.52 11.19 -16.58
C TRP A 108 22.38 12.10 -17.81
N ALA A 109 21.62 11.71 -18.83
CA ALA A 109 21.42 12.45 -20.08
C ALA A 109 19.93 12.64 -20.39
N ILE A 110 19.09 12.65 -19.36
CA ILE A 110 17.64 12.76 -19.52
C ILE A 110 17.26 14.08 -20.21
N SER A 111 16.42 14.00 -21.23
CA SER A 111 15.89 15.16 -21.93
C SER A 111 14.81 15.88 -21.10
N SER A 112 14.70 17.20 -21.27
CA SER A 112 13.67 17.99 -20.59
C SER A 112 12.25 17.55 -20.96
N GLU A 113 12.03 17.10 -22.19
CA GLU A 113 10.73 16.59 -22.65
C GLU A 113 10.28 15.33 -21.87
N THR A 114 11.23 14.44 -21.56
CA THR A 114 10.95 13.25 -20.73
C THR A 114 10.58 13.67 -19.30
N ILE A 115 11.26 14.67 -18.75
CA ILE A 115 10.97 15.20 -17.42
C ILE A 115 9.58 15.86 -17.40
N ASP A 116 9.26 16.69 -18.39
CA ASP A 116 7.96 17.38 -18.47
C ASP A 116 6.81 16.37 -18.60
N SER A 117 7.00 15.33 -19.42
CA SER A 117 6.05 14.23 -19.54
C SER A 117 5.86 13.49 -18.22
N LEU A 118 6.95 13.15 -17.51
CA LEU A 118 6.90 12.48 -16.22
C LEU A 118 6.25 13.34 -15.12
N ILE A 119 6.53 14.64 -15.10
CA ILE A 119 5.88 15.59 -14.19
C ILE A 119 4.40 15.69 -14.51
N GLY A 120 4.04 15.82 -15.79
CA GLY A 120 2.63 15.88 -16.20
C GLY A 120 1.87 14.63 -15.78
N LEU A 121 2.51 13.47 -15.93
CA LEU A 121 1.95 12.18 -15.56
C LEU A 121 1.79 12.07 -14.03
N SER A 122 2.77 12.55 -13.28
CA SER A 122 2.75 12.64 -11.82
C SER A 122 1.71 13.64 -11.30
N LEU A 123 1.45 14.74 -12.01
CA LEU A 123 0.35 15.66 -11.69
C LEU A 123 -1.02 15.00 -11.86
N ASN A 124 -1.13 14.07 -12.82
CA ASN A 124 -2.31 13.24 -13.05
C ASN A 124 -2.34 11.96 -12.19
N PHE A 125 -1.59 11.92 -11.08
CA PHE A 125 -1.56 10.80 -10.15
C PHE A 125 -2.96 10.40 -9.66
N PHE A 126 -3.26 9.10 -9.78
CA PHE A 126 -4.54 8.46 -9.46
C PHE A 126 -5.76 9.13 -10.11
N PHE A 127 -5.55 9.84 -11.22
CA PHE A 127 -6.57 10.67 -11.87
C PHE A 127 -7.18 11.75 -10.97
N VAL A 128 -6.56 12.07 -9.81
CA VAL A 128 -7.12 13.01 -8.83
C VAL A 128 -7.28 14.39 -9.45
N LEU A 129 -6.22 14.93 -10.06
CA LEU A 129 -6.26 16.26 -10.65
C LEU A 129 -7.20 16.35 -11.86
N PRO A 130 -7.20 15.41 -12.82
CA PRO A 130 -8.20 15.36 -13.89
C PRO A 130 -9.65 15.32 -13.37
N LEU A 131 -9.93 14.53 -12.33
CA LEU A 131 -11.27 14.43 -11.74
C LEU A 131 -11.68 15.71 -11.00
N MET A 132 -10.76 16.34 -10.27
CA MET A 132 -11.03 17.63 -9.62
C MET A 132 -11.36 18.73 -10.65
N ASN A 133 -10.61 18.76 -11.75
CA ASN A 133 -10.85 19.69 -12.85
C ASN A 133 -12.20 19.45 -13.53
N SER A 134 -12.64 18.19 -13.66
CA SER A 134 -13.93 17.86 -14.27
C SER A 134 -15.13 18.26 -13.40
N VAL A 135 -15.01 18.21 -12.07
CA VAL A 135 -16.04 18.69 -11.13
C VAL A 135 -16.00 20.21 -10.88
N GLY A 136 -15.12 20.94 -11.59
CA GLY A 136 -15.04 22.40 -11.55
C GLY A 136 -14.11 22.98 -10.48
N ILE A 137 -13.34 22.15 -9.75
CA ILE A 137 -12.34 22.60 -8.79
C ILE A 137 -11.00 22.75 -9.51
N ARG A 138 -10.75 23.95 -10.06
CA ARG A 138 -9.55 24.27 -10.85
C ARG A 138 -8.51 25.00 -10.00
N LEU A 139 -7.81 24.25 -9.15
CA LEU A 139 -6.62 24.78 -8.46
C LEU A 139 -5.44 24.93 -9.44
N MET A 140 -5.31 23.96 -10.35
CA MET A 140 -4.35 23.91 -11.44
C MET A 140 -4.94 23.09 -12.57
N ASP A 141 -4.72 23.50 -13.83
CA ASP A 141 -5.22 22.77 -14.99
C ASP A 141 -4.48 21.44 -15.14
N ALA A 142 -5.23 20.35 -15.31
CA ALA A 142 -4.66 19.03 -15.50
C ALA A 142 -3.93 18.97 -16.86
N PRO A 143 -2.65 18.56 -16.90
CA PRO A 143 -1.92 18.38 -18.15
C PRO A 143 -2.63 17.33 -19.02
N VAL A 144 -2.72 17.60 -20.32
CA VAL A 144 -3.35 16.69 -21.28
C VAL A 144 -2.28 15.81 -21.89
N LEU A 145 -2.27 14.53 -21.51
CA LEU A 145 -1.33 13.53 -22.03
C LEU A 145 -2.05 12.45 -22.85
N HIS A 146 -1.29 11.57 -23.48
CA HIS A 146 -1.88 10.46 -24.21
C HIS A 146 -2.62 9.51 -23.25
N PRO A 147 -3.90 9.14 -23.49
CA PRO A 147 -4.67 8.31 -22.54
C PRO A 147 -4.00 6.98 -22.19
N MET A 148 -3.28 6.39 -23.15
CA MET A 148 -2.52 5.15 -22.97
C MET A 148 -1.38 5.29 -21.96
N SER A 149 -0.61 6.40 -21.98
CA SER A 149 0.49 6.61 -21.02
C SER A 149 -0.05 6.96 -19.62
N GLU A 150 -1.10 7.78 -19.54
CA GLU A 150 -1.81 8.07 -18.28
C GLU A 150 -2.39 6.82 -17.63
N GLY A 151 -3.05 5.98 -18.42
CA GLY A 151 -3.57 4.70 -17.95
C GLY A 151 -2.45 3.78 -17.48
N PHE A 152 -1.41 3.60 -18.30
CA PHE A 152 -0.29 2.72 -17.97
C PHE A 152 0.43 3.12 -16.67
N PHE A 153 0.71 4.41 -16.49
CA PHE A 153 1.33 4.93 -15.26
C PHE A 153 0.46 4.68 -14.03
N ASN A 154 -0.81 5.10 -14.09
CA ASN A 154 -1.71 4.94 -12.95
C ASN A 154 -2.00 3.46 -12.66
N PHE A 155 -1.94 2.59 -13.66
CA PHE A 155 -2.03 1.14 -13.47
C PHE A 155 -0.87 0.61 -12.63
N VAL A 156 0.37 0.96 -12.98
CA VAL A 156 1.57 0.53 -12.23
C VAL A 156 1.56 1.09 -10.81
N LEU A 157 1.18 2.36 -10.64
CA LEU A 157 1.09 2.96 -9.31
C LEU A 157 -0.05 2.39 -8.46
N GLY A 158 -1.22 2.13 -9.05
CA GLY A 158 -2.33 1.47 -8.36
C GLY A 158 -1.93 0.09 -7.85
N TRP A 159 -1.16 -0.66 -8.65
CA TRP A 159 -0.61 -1.95 -8.24
C TRP A 159 0.42 -1.77 -7.11
N THR A 160 1.36 -0.84 -7.27
CA THR A 160 2.38 -0.51 -6.25
C THR A 160 1.76 -0.12 -4.92
N PHE A 161 0.71 0.68 -4.94
CA PHE A 161 0.00 1.13 -3.76
C PHE A 161 -0.53 -0.05 -2.93
N MET A 162 -1.05 -1.08 -3.59
CA MET A 162 -1.52 -2.30 -2.92
C MET A 162 -0.39 -3.16 -2.34
N PHE A 163 0.86 -2.99 -2.78
CA PHE A 163 2.00 -3.68 -2.15
C PHE A 163 2.27 -3.17 -0.73
N ALA A 164 1.84 -1.96 -0.33
CA ALA A 164 2.09 -1.45 1.03
C ALA A 164 1.60 -2.41 2.12
N PRO A 165 0.29 -2.73 2.22
CA PRO A 165 -0.20 -3.67 3.22
C PRO A 165 0.39 -5.08 3.09
N LEU A 166 0.76 -5.51 1.88
CA LEU A 166 1.44 -6.80 1.69
C LEU A 166 2.86 -6.81 2.29
N LEU A 167 3.63 -5.73 2.10
CA LEU A 167 4.98 -5.57 2.66
C LEU A 167 4.92 -5.41 4.18
N PHE A 168 3.93 -4.68 4.69
CA PHE A 168 3.71 -4.50 6.11
C PHE A 168 3.29 -5.79 6.80
N THR A 169 2.49 -6.64 6.16
CA THR A 169 2.08 -7.93 6.75
C THR A 169 3.08 -9.06 6.51
N ASP A 170 4.23 -8.79 5.87
CA ASP A 170 5.18 -9.84 5.55
C ASP A 170 5.84 -10.43 6.80
N ARG A 171 5.75 -11.75 6.99
CA ARG A 171 6.33 -12.43 8.15
C ARG A 171 7.86 -12.32 8.22
N LYS A 172 8.50 -12.14 7.06
CA LYS A 172 9.97 -12.00 6.98
C LYS A 172 10.43 -10.55 7.03
N ARG A 173 9.52 -9.60 7.31
CA ARG A 173 9.84 -8.17 7.40
C ARG A 173 10.88 -7.85 8.47
N ASP A 174 10.99 -8.65 9.52
CA ASP A 174 11.95 -8.43 10.61
C ASP A 174 13.42 -8.62 10.17
N GLY A 175 13.65 -9.33 9.05
CA GLY A 175 14.97 -9.37 8.39
C GLY A 175 15.37 -8.03 7.75
N TYR A 176 14.41 -7.13 7.53
CA TYR A 176 14.61 -5.80 6.98
C TYR A 176 14.75 -4.76 8.11
N LYS A 177 15.99 -4.33 8.35
CA LYS A 177 16.33 -3.37 9.43
C LYS A 177 15.99 -1.90 9.11
N GLY A 178 15.64 -1.60 7.86
CA GLY A 178 15.30 -0.23 7.42
C GLY A 178 13.85 0.16 7.74
N SER A 179 13.48 1.40 7.46
CA SER A 179 12.07 1.80 7.58
C SER A 179 11.25 1.31 6.39
N LEU A 180 10.25 0.45 6.62
CA LEU A 180 9.33 0.00 5.56
C LEU A 180 8.51 1.17 4.99
N ASP A 181 8.16 2.16 5.81
CA ASP A 181 7.47 3.37 5.33
C ASP A 181 8.31 4.13 4.30
N VAL A 182 9.62 4.22 4.55
CA VAL A 182 10.57 4.89 3.66
C VAL A 182 10.78 4.06 2.40
N LEU A 183 10.93 2.74 2.54
CA LEU A 183 11.04 1.83 1.40
C LEU A 183 9.81 1.93 0.50
N TRP A 184 8.61 1.86 1.07
CA TRP A 184 7.37 1.98 0.32
C TRP A 184 7.18 3.38 -0.27
N GLY A 185 7.55 4.44 0.45
CA GLY A 185 7.51 5.81 -0.08
C GLY A 185 8.41 5.98 -1.30
N PHE A 186 9.63 5.44 -1.27
CA PHE A 186 10.51 5.42 -2.44
C PHE A 186 10.00 4.50 -3.55
N GLN A 187 9.41 3.36 -3.20
CA GLN A 187 8.76 2.45 -4.14
C GLN A 187 7.61 3.15 -4.89
N MET A 188 6.86 4.07 -4.28
CA MET A 188 5.83 4.83 -4.98
C MET A 188 6.39 5.79 -6.06
N PHE A 189 7.70 6.08 -6.03
CA PHE A 189 8.37 6.96 -7.01
C PHE A 189 9.27 6.19 -7.99
N LEU A 190 9.98 5.17 -7.50
CA LEU A 190 10.89 4.29 -8.25
C LEU A 190 10.49 2.84 -8.03
N THR A 191 9.30 2.51 -8.51
CA THR A 191 8.53 1.25 -8.39
C THR A 191 9.30 -0.06 -8.65
N ASN A 192 10.47 -0.05 -9.26
CA ASN A 192 11.28 -1.27 -9.45
C ASN A 192 12.40 -1.39 -8.44
N THR A 193 13.13 -0.29 -8.24
CA THR A 193 14.47 -0.28 -7.62
C THR A 193 14.45 -0.75 -6.17
N PHE A 194 13.30 -0.71 -5.50
CA PHE A 194 13.23 -1.02 -4.06
C PHE A 194 12.60 -2.38 -3.74
N LEU A 195 11.90 -3.00 -4.69
CA LEU A 195 11.24 -4.28 -4.44
C LEU A 195 12.20 -5.47 -4.49
N ILE A 196 13.14 -5.52 -5.44
CA ILE A 196 14.13 -6.61 -5.50
C ILE A 196 15.07 -6.56 -4.28
N PRO A 197 15.62 -5.39 -3.86
CA PRO A 197 16.41 -5.32 -2.63
C PRO A 197 15.62 -5.73 -1.39
N TYR A 198 14.35 -5.35 -1.29
CA TYR A 198 13.48 -5.82 -0.20
C TYR A 198 13.42 -7.35 -0.16
N MET A 199 13.17 -7.99 -1.31
CA MET A 199 13.11 -9.44 -1.43
C MET A 199 14.44 -10.12 -1.04
N ALA A 200 15.57 -9.47 -1.30
CA ALA A 200 16.89 -9.98 -0.93
C ALA A 200 17.18 -9.81 0.57
N ILE A 201 16.85 -8.64 1.15
CA ILE A 201 17.16 -8.30 2.54
C ILE A 201 16.23 -9.04 3.51
N ARG A 202 14.95 -9.22 3.18
CA ARG A 202 14.01 -9.96 4.03
C ARG A 202 14.39 -11.43 4.24
N LEU A 203 15.31 -11.96 3.43
CA LEU A 203 15.88 -13.31 3.62
C LEU A 203 16.98 -13.36 4.68
N ASN A 204 17.37 -12.24 5.28
CA ASN A 204 18.29 -12.25 6.42
C ASN A 204 17.63 -12.91 7.64
N LYS A 205 18.44 -13.57 8.47
CA LYS A 205 17.95 -14.09 9.76
C LYS A 205 17.59 -12.88 10.64
N PRO A 206 16.42 -12.89 11.30
CA PRO A 206 16.11 -11.86 12.30
C PRO A 206 17.13 -11.94 13.43
N ASP A 207 17.49 -10.80 14.02
CA ASP A 207 18.39 -10.78 15.17
C ASP A 207 17.66 -11.47 16.34
N THR A 208 18.30 -12.44 16.98
CA THR A 208 17.70 -13.18 18.12
C THR A 208 17.39 -12.30 19.33
N ASP A 209 17.97 -11.10 19.38
CA ASP A 209 17.85 -10.13 20.48
C ASP A 209 17.01 -8.89 20.10
N SER A 210 16.45 -8.81 18.89
CA SER A 210 15.63 -7.67 18.49
C SER A 210 14.26 -7.73 19.17
N THR A 211 13.94 -6.69 19.95
CA THR A 211 12.56 -6.45 20.39
C THR A 211 11.63 -6.29 19.19
N PRO A 212 10.37 -6.76 19.26
CA PRO A 212 9.40 -6.59 18.18
C PRO A 212 9.35 -5.13 17.75
N ARG A 213 9.58 -4.88 16.46
CA ARG A 213 9.60 -3.51 15.94
C ARG A 213 8.22 -2.88 16.19
N LYS A 214 8.22 -1.71 16.83
CA LYS A 214 6.99 -0.93 16.99
C LYS A 214 6.44 -0.56 15.61
N ALA A 215 5.22 -0.97 15.32
CA ALA A 215 4.53 -0.64 14.07
C ALA A 215 4.45 0.89 13.92
N SER A 216 4.76 1.39 12.72
CA SER A 216 4.58 2.80 12.42
C SER A 216 3.09 3.16 12.35
N GLN A 217 2.76 4.46 12.43
CA GLN A 217 1.36 4.88 12.24
C GLN A 217 0.86 4.56 10.84
N LEU A 218 1.72 4.73 9.82
CA LEU A 218 1.37 4.44 8.44
C LEU A 218 1.15 2.93 8.24
N GLU A 219 2.02 2.11 8.79
CA GLU A 219 1.89 0.65 8.79
C GLU A 219 0.57 0.22 9.41
N SER A 220 0.27 0.70 10.62
CA SER A 220 -0.98 0.37 11.31
C SER A 220 -2.21 0.79 10.50
N VAL A 221 -2.21 1.99 9.92
CA VAL A 221 -3.31 2.45 9.06
C VAL A 221 -3.44 1.58 7.82
N MET A 222 -2.36 1.31 7.11
CA MET A 222 -2.40 0.54 5.86
C MET A 222 -2.81 -0.92 6.09
N VAL A 223 -2.44 -1.51 7.22
CA VAL A 223 -2.86 -2.87 7.60
C VAL A 223 -4.32 -2.90 8.04
N ASN A 224 -4.74 -2.00 8.94
CA ASN A 224 -6.12 -1.94 9.41
C ASN A 224 -7.12 -1.60 8.30
N TYR A 225 -6.71 -0.80 7.32
CA TYR A 225 -7.51 -0.44 6.16
C TYR A 225 -7.07 -1.19 4.88
N ALA A 226 -6.43 -2.36 5.02
CA ALA A 226 -5.91 -3.12 3.88
C ALA A 226 -6.99 -3.43 2.83
N SER A 227 -8.21 -3.77 3.24
CA SER A 227 -9.32 -3.99 2.32
C SER A 227 -9.69 -2.74 1.52
N VAL A 228 -9.67 -1.56 2.14
CA VAL A 228 -9.92 -0.28 1.45
C VAL A 228 -8.78 0.01 0.47
N VAL A 229 -7.53 -0.18 0.89
CA VAL A 229 -6.34 -0.03 0.04
C VAL A 229 -6.43 -0.95 -1.18
N GLY A 230 -6.85 -2.20 -0.99
CA GLY A 230 -7.05 -3.17 -2.07
C GLY A 230 -8.16 -2.76 -3.04
N VAL A 231 -9.31 -2.32 -2.54
CA VAL A 231 -10.43 -1.85 -3.40
C VAL A 231 -10.04 -0.60 -4.18
N VAL A 232 -9.42 0.39 -3.52
CA VAL A 232 -9.00 1.64 -4.16
C VAL A 232 -7.92 1.37 -5.20
N GLY A 233 -6.87 0.62 -4.85
CA GLY A 233 -5.80 0.28 -5.79
C GLY A 233 -6.30 -0.55 -6.98
N GLY A 234 -7.16 -1.54 -6.73
CA GLY A 234 -7.80 -2.34 -7.77
C GLY A 234 -8.72 -1.51 -8.67
N ALA A 235 -9.49 -0.58 -8.11
CA ALA A 235 -10.32 0.35 -8.86
C ALA A 235 -9.49 1.29 -9.73
N VAL A 236 -8.39 1.83 -9.21
CA VAL A 236 -7.44 2.64 -9.99
C VAL A 236 -6.88 1.82 -11.15
N CYS A 237 -6.42 0.58 -10.93
CA CYS A 237 -5.96 -0.28 -12.01
C CYS A 237 -7.04 -0.54 -13.08
N LEU A 238 -8.29 -0.78 -12.67
CA LEU A 238 -9.40 -0.99 -13.59
C LEU A 238 -9.71 0.29 -14.40
N ILE A 239 -9.82 1.43 -13.72
CA ILE A 239 -10.06 2.74 -14.35
C ILE A 239 -8.92 3.06 -15.31
N SER A 240 -7.68 2.78 -14.95
CA SER A 240 -6.51 2.96 -15.81
C SER A 240 -6.60 2.18 -17.12
N VAL A 241 -7.03 0.91 -17.06
CA VAL A 241 -7.25 0.10 -18.28
C VAL A 241 -8.37 0.70 -19.12
N LEU A 242 -9.50 1.06 -18.50
CA LEU A 242 -10.61 1.69 -19.22
C LEU A 242 -10.21 3.05 -19.82
N TRP A 243 -9.39 3.83 -19.12
CA TRP A 243 -8.88 5.12 -19.57
C TRP A 243 -7.90 4.97 -20.73
N ALA A 244 -7.01 3.98 -20.68
CA ALA A 244 -6.12 3.67 -21.79
C ALA A 244 -6.91 3.32 -23.08
N LEU A 245 -7.98 2.55 -22.94
CA LEU A 245 -8.80 2.07 -24.07
C LEU A 245 -9.79 3.12 -24.60
N TYR A 246 -10.49 3.82 -23.70
CA TYR A 246 -11.64 4.68 -24.04
C TYR A 246 -11.47 6.13 -23.59
N GLY A 247 -10.45 6.43 -22.79
CA GLY A 247 -10.21 7.78 -22.29
C GLY A 247 -10.03 8.75 -23.44
N ARG A 248 -10.67 9.91 -23.31
CA ARG A 248 -10.66 11.00 -24.30
C ARG A 248 -10.96 10.52 -25.72
N SER A 249 -12.02 9.73 -25.91
CA SER A 249 -12.51 9.32 -27.24
C SER A 249 -12.78 10.50 -28.18
N ASP A 250 -13.10 11.66 -27.60
CA ASP A 250 -13.39 12.89 -28.33
C ASP A 250 -12.13 13.73 -28.61
N GLY A 251 -11.00 13.37 -28.00
CA GLY A 251 -9.70 13.93 -28.33
C GLY A 251 -9.11 13.17 -29.50
N ASN A 252 -8.45 13.86 -30.42
CA ASN A 252 -7.83 13.31 -31.63
C ASN A 252 -6.59 12.41 -31.31
N PHE A 253 -6.76 11.43 -30.42
CA PHE A 253 -5.76 10.48 -29.91
C PHE A 253 -5.86 9.11 -30.58
N GLY A 254 -6.64 9.03 -31.66
CA GLY A 254 -6.70 7.85 -32.50
C GLY A 254 -7.52 6.68 -31.94
N ASP A 255 -7.73 5.72 -32.84
CA ASP A 255 -8.40 4.46 -32.55
C ASP A 255 -7.49 3.51 -31.75
N LEU A 256 -8.04 2.39 -31.26
CA LEU A 256 -7.31 1.44 -30.42
C LEU A 256 -5.98 0.94 -31.04
N ALA A 257 -5.94 0.79 -32.37
CA ALA A 257 -4.74 0.37 -33.08
C ALA A 257 -3.64 1.45 -33.03
N GLU A 258 -4.00 2.72 -33.24
CA GLU A 258 -3.07 3.85 -33.21
C GLU A 258 -2.55 4.07 -31.78
N ARG A 259 -3.41 3.87 -30.77
CA ARG A 259 -3.01 3.92 -29.35
C ARG A 259 -2.01 2.83 -28.99
N TRP A 260 -2.19 1.63 -29.52
CA TRP A 260 -1.25 0.52 -29.33
C TRP A 260 0.08 0.79 -30.04
N GLU A 261 0.05 1.33 -31.26
CA GLU A 261 1.25 1.72 -32.00
C GLU A 261 2.02 2.82 -31.26
N PHE A 262 1.32 3.84 -30.75
CA PHE A 262 1.90 4.85 -29.87
C PHE A 262 2.58 4.21 -28.66
N PHE A 263 1.92 3.30 -27.95
CA PHE A 263 2.51 2.62 -26.79
C PHE A 263 3.75 1.80 -27.14
N ALA A 264 3.67 1.00 -28.22
CA ALA A 264 4.80 0.21 -28.68
C ALA A 264 6.00 1.09 -29.07
N SER A 265 5.72 2.25 -29.68
CA SER A 265 6.72 3.27 -29.97
C SER A 265 7.32 3.85 -28.69
N SER A 266 6.48 4.28 -27.74
CA SER A 266 6.91 4.84 -26.44
C SER A 266 7.75 3.86 -25.61
N VAL A 267 7.47 2.56 -25.64
CA VAL A 267 8.31 1.55 -24.97
C VAL A 267 9.73 1.50 -25.57
N GLY A 268 9.87 1.80 -26.86
CA GLY A 268 11.15 1.82 -27.58
C GLY A 268 11.88 3.17 -27.53
N SER A 269 11.19 4.26 -27.20
CA SER A 269 11.75 5.63 -27.18
C SER A 269 11.89 6.21 -25.77
N GLU A 270 11.01 5.87 -24.83
CA GLU A 270 10.94 6.47 -23.50
C GLU A 270 11.40 5.51 -22.41
N ARG A 271 12.47 5.89 -21.69
CA ARG A 271 13.07 5.04 -20.67
C ARG A 271 12.15 4.75 -19.49
N PHE A 272 11.33 5.72 -19.08
CA PHE A 272 10.42 5.53 -17.94
C PHE A 272 9.27 4.56 -18.28
N VAL A 273 8.74 4.60 -19.51
CA VAL A 273 7.72 3.64 -19.98
C VAL A 273 8.30 2.24 -20.02
N TYR A 274 9.53 2.11 -20.52
CA TYR A 274 10.26 0.85 -20.52
C TYR A 274 10.54 0.33 -19.09
N ALA A 275 10.90 1.21 -18.14
CA ALA A 275 11.09 0.85 -16.74
C ALA A 275 9.79 0.38 -16.06
N PHE A 276 8.67 1.07 -16.30
CA PHE A 276 7.35 0.65 -15.81
C PHE A 276 6.89 -0.69 -16.40
N LEU A 277 7.31 -1.03 -17.63
CA LEU A 277 7.04 -2.35 -18.20
C LEU A 277 7.78 -3.45 -17.42
N TRP A 278 9.03 -3.18 -17.01
CA TRP A 278 9.76 -4.10 -16.13
C TRP A 278 9.12 -4.22 -14.75
N ASP A 279 8.51 -3.16 -14.21
CA ASP A 279 7.77 -3.24 -12.94
C ASP A 279 6.65 -4.25 -13.01
N ILE A 280 5.88 -4.24 -14.11
CA ILE A 280 4.82 -5.23 -14.33
C ILE A 280 5.40 -6.65 -14.31
N CYS A 281 6.50 -6.89 -15.04
CA CYS A 281 7.17 -8.19 -15.05
C CYS A 281 7.60 -8.63 -13.65
N ILE A 282 8.22 -7.73 -12.89
CA ILE A 282 8.67 -8.01 -11.52
C ILE A 282 7.48 -8.26 -10.59
N TYR A 283 6.41 -7.47 -10.70
CA TYR A 283 5.21 -7.61 -9.88
C TYR A 283 4.49 -8.93 -10.16
N ILE A 284 4.43 -9.38 -11.41
CA ILE A 284 3.88 -10.70 -11.77
C ILE A 284 4.63 -11.83 -11.06
N VAL A 285 5.94 -11.69 -10.86
CA VAL A 285 6.77 -12.71 -10.18
C VAL A 285 6.67 -12.58 -8.66
N PHE A 286 6.78 -11.37 -8.12
CA PHE A 286 6.87 -11.14 -6.68
C PHE A 286 5.53 -11.13 -5.97
N GLN A 287 4.44 -10.73 -6.62
CA GLN A 287 3.09 -10.82 -6.05
C GLN A 287 2.74 -12.24 -5.57
N PRO A 288 2.77 -13.29 -6.43
CA PRO A 288 2.44 -14.65 -5.99
C PRO A 288 3.44 -15.20 -4.97
N TRP A 289 4.71 -14.79 -5.05
CA TRP A 289 5.72 -15.20 -4.09
C TRP A 289 5.44 -14.62 -2.69
N LEU A 290 5.22 -13.31 -2.58
CA LEU A 290 4.94 -12.63 -1.32
C LEU A 290 3.61 -13.12 -0.72
N ILE A 291 2.53 -13.13 -1.50
CA ILE A 291 1.23 -13.63 -1.03
C ILE A 291 1.37 -15.09 -0.58
N GLY A 292 2.10 -15.91 -1.33
CA GLY A 292 2.29 -17.32 -1.03
C GLY A 292 2.97 -17.61 0.30
N GLN A 293 3.89 -16.74 0.73
CA GLN A 293 4.58 -16.87 2.02
C GLN A 293 3.78 -16.29 3.19
N ASN A 294 2.76 -15.47 2.91
CA ASN A 294 1.90 -14.80 3.88
C ASN A 294 0.46 -15.33 3.88
N LEU A 295 0.20 -16.51 3.29
CA LEU A 295 -1.14 -17.14 3.28
C LEU A 295 -1.70 -17.44 4.69
N GLN A 296 -0.86 -17.44 5.72
CA GLN A 296 -1.29 -17.63 7.11
C GLN A 296 -2.02 -16.41 7.68
N ASN A 297 -1.77 -15.21 7.12
CA ASN A 297 -2.44 -13.97 7.51
C ASN A 297 -3.82 -13.83 6.84
N VAL A 298 -4.27 -14.83 6.10
CA VAL A 298 -5.55 -14.82 5.38
C VAL A 298 -6.57 -15.62 6.17
N GLU A 299 -7.81 -15.14 6.21
CA GLU A 299 -8.93 -15.83 6.83
C GLU A 299 -8.97 -17.32 6.42
N LYS A 300 -9.05 -18.23 7.40
CA LYS A 300 -8.94 -19.69 7.21
C LYS A 300 -9.88 -20.25 6.12
N MET A 301 -11.09 -19.69 5.99
CA MET A 301 -12.06 -20.13 4.99
C MET A 301 -11.69 -19.68 3.55
N LYS A 302 -10.93 -18.59 3.40
CA LYS A 302 -10.60 -17.97 2.12
C LYS A 302 -9.17 -18.24 1.65
N VAL A 303 -8.32 -18.89 2.47
CA VAL A 303 -6.93 -19.26 2.13
C VAL A 303 -6.83 -19.98 0.78
N ASN A 304 -7.71 -20.95 0.51
CA ASN A 304 -7.67 -21.71 -0.75
C ASN A 304 -7.95 -20.81 -1.96
N LEU A 305 -8.90 -19.89 -1.85
CA LEU A 305 -9.21 -18.92 -2.90
C LEU A 305 -7.99 -18.04 -3.20
N VAL A 306 -7.42 -17.42 -2.16
CA VAL A 306 -6.25 -16.54 -2.31
C VAL A 306 -5.03 -17.30 -2.85
N LYS A 307 -4.84 -18.57 -2.45
CA LYS A 307 -3.75 -19.42 -2.95
C LYS A 307 -3.79 -19.62 -4.47
N TYR A 308 -4.97 -19.74 -5.08
CA TYR A 308 -5.10 -19.82 -6.53
C TYR A 308 -5.06 -18.42 -7.19
N MET A 309 -5.74 -17.44 -6.58
CA MET A 309 -5.83 -16.09 -7.14
C MET A 309 -4.50 -15.34 -7.12
N ARG A 310 -3.53 -15.68 -6.24
CA ARG A 310 -2.24 -14.97 -6.11
C ARG A 310 -1.46 -14.83 -7.43
N PHE A 311 -1.67 -15.74 -8.38
CA PHE A 311 -1.01 -15.74 -9.69
C PHE A 311 -1.69 -14.84 -10.72
N VAL A 312 -2.89 -14.35 -10.44
CA VAL A 312 -3.60 -13.42 -11.31
C VAL A 312 -3.12 -11.99 -10.99
N PRO A 313 -2.46 -11.29 -11.94
CA PRO A 313 -2.00 -9.91 -11.79
C PRO A 313 -3.08 -9.01 -11.21
N VAL A 314 -2.75 -8.16 -10.22
CA VAL A 314 -3.68 -7.21 -9.56
C VAL A 314 -4.77 -7.92 -8.74
N PHE A 315 -5.59 -8.77 -9.36
CA PHE A 315 -6.70 -9.47 -8.72
C PHE A 315 -6.28 -10.36 -7.55
N GLY A 316 -5.15 -11.05 -7.66
CA GLY A 316 -4.60 -11.85 -6.57
C GLY A 316 -4.26 -11.03 -5.34
N LEU A 317 -3.73 -9.82 -5.58
CA LEU A 317 -3.38 -8.88 -4.52
C LEU A 317 -4.63 -8.27 -3.89
N VAL A 318 -5.61 -7.85 -4.70
CA VAL A 318 -6.92 -7.38 -4.20
C VAL A 318 -7.58 -8.45 -3.33
N ALA A 319 -7.61 -9.70 -3.80
CA ALA A 319 -8.19 -10.81 -3.06
C ALA A 319 -7.45 -11.07 -1.73
N TYR A 320 -6.12 -11.03 -1.73
CA TYR A 320 -5.33 -11.13 -0.50
C TYR A 320 -5.71 -10.03 0.51
N LEU A 321 -5.78 -8.77 0.07
CA LEU A 321 -6.08 -7.63 0.94
C LEU A 321 -7.53 -7.59 1.45
N LEU A 322 -8.47 -8.13 0.69
CA LEU A 322 -9.87 -8.29 1.12
C LEU A 322 -10.09 -9.44 2.10
N CYS A 323 -9.16 -10.41 2.14
CA CYS A 323 -9.25 -11.59 3.00
C CYS A 323 -8.18 -11.59 4.10
N LEU A 324 -7.49 -10.46 4.28
CA LEU A 324 -6.46 -10.30 5.29
C LEU A 324 -7.13 -10.32 6.67
N ASP A 325 -6.71 -11.24 7.52
CA ASP A 325 -7.13 -11.34 8.90
C ASP A 325 -6.23 -10.42 9.72
N VAL A 326 -6.76 -9.24 10.05
CA VAL A 326 -6.11 -8.32 10.96
C VAL A 326 -6.60 -8.70 12.35
N ASP A 327 -5.98 -9.72 12.95
CA ASP A 327 -6.28 -10.07 14.34
C ASP A 327 -6.12 -8.80 15.20
N GLU A 328 -7.19 -8.42 15.90
CA GLU A 328 -7.25 -7.29 16.85
C GLU A 328 -6.42 -7.61 18.12
N ASP A 329 -5.13 -7.91 17.97
CA ASP A 329 -4.22 -7.95 19.11
C ASP A 329 -3.56 -6.57 19.26
N VAL A 330 -4.35 -5.60 19.75
CA VAL A 330 -3.90 -4.33 20.35
C VAL A 330 -3.99 -4.40 21.86
#